data_AF-M3AR10-F1
#
_entry.id   AF-M3AR10-F1
#
_cell.length_a   1.000
_cell.length_b   1.000
_cell.length_c   1.000
_cell.angle_alpha   90.00
_cell.angle_beta   90.00
_cell.angle_gamma   90.00
#
_symmetry.space_group_name_H-M   'P 1'
#
loop_
_entity.id
_entity.type
_entity.pdbx_description
1 polymer ?
#
loop_
_entity_poly.entity_id
_entity_poly.type
_entity_poly.pdbx_seq_one_letter_code
_entity_poly.pdbx_strand_id
1 'polypeptide(L)'
;MQLPLLALAVFGLSSAAPLANPEAEPAPVPVQLPASQNTQVQIINLQATIVNLADDIVKTNQGKAKNDYNTASTQLTNIGNIVKTPTSYQCPPPTSNGRITTAENALIALNTTQNQLSTLSLHLQDPNSSNKLINSDFCSASSNLQSINHYITSILGTPSNGPSNQPIAQSLTSSGSGYDETKLGETYQSSLVSLEALLAALNITGKSQQSRDAFSKAESALETYRQAANPGVGSCPMIKFGGVETRQQAVEFVKRVERLVQEVYADTRARNGEAHGDFCWIDGYMTAVGGFVGA
;
A
#
# COMPACT_ATOMS: atom_id res chain seq x y z
N MET A 1 -45.53 -78.82 -39.60
CA MET A 1 -44.73 -78.12 -40.63
C MET A 1 -43.54 -77.47 -39.95
N GLN A 2 -42.41 -77.48 -40.65
CA GLN A 2 -41.05 -77.19 -40.19
C GLN A 2 -40.71 -75.69 -40.00
N LEU A 3 -39.75 -75.44 -39.07
CA LEU A 3 -38.62 -74.45 -39.12
C LEU A 3 -38.88 -72.93 -38.81
N PRO A 4 -37.84 -72.17 -38.36
CA PRO A 4 -37.82 -71.36 -37.12
C PRO A 4 -37.25 -69.91 -37.32
N LEU A 5 -36.62 -69.34 -36.26
CA LEU A 5 -35.75 -68.14 -36.16
C LEU A 5 -36.50 -66.80 -35.98
N LEU A 6 -36.13 -65.86 -35.09
CA LEU A 6 -34.82 -65.45 -34.58
C LEU A 6 -34.94 -64.80 -33.18
N ALA A 7 -33.82 -64.85 -32.45
CA ALA A 7 -33.58 -64.30 -31.11
C ALA A 7 -33.51 -62.77 -31.06
N LEU A 8 -33.72 -62.19 -29.87
CA LEU A 8 -32.93 -61.06 -29.40
C LEU A 8 -32.80 -61.12 -27.87
N ALA A 9 -31.55 -61.22 -27.39
CA ALA A 9 -31.19 -61.11 -25.98
C ALA A 9 -31.20 -59.63 -25.56
N VAL A 10 -31.67 -59.34 -24.34
CA VAL A 10 -31.29 -58.11 -23.63
C VAL A 10 -30.77 -58.48 -22.24
N PHE A 11 -29.57 -57.97 -22.00
CA PHE A 11 -28.67 -58.20 -20.88
C PHE A 11 -29.24 -57.72 -19.54
N GLY A 12 -28.76 -58.38 -18.49
CA GLY A 12 -29.06 -58.07 -17.10
C GLY A 12 -28.65 -56.66 -16.67
N LEU A 13 -29.47 -56.12 -15.77
CA LEU A 13 -29.24 -54.88 -15.03
C LEU A 13 -28.05 -55.06 -14.09
N SER A 14 -26.93 -54.43 -14.40
CA SER A 14 -25.84 -54.20 -13.45
C SER A 14 -26.27 -53.11 -12.47
N SER A 15 -26.30 -53.45 -11.19
CA SER A 15 -26.35 -52.51 -10.08
C SER A 15 -25.06 -51.69 -10.05
N ALA A 16 -25.12 -50.45 -10.51
CA ALA A 16 -24.07 -49.48 -10.24
C ALA A 16 -24.10 -49.12 -8.74
N ALA A 17 -23.06 -49.52 -8.01
CA ALA A 17 -22.78 -49.00 -6.69
C ALA A 17 -22.66 -47.46 -6.75
N PRO A 18 -23.14 -46.72 -5.74
CA PRO A 18 -22.92 -45.28 -5.70
C PRO A 18 -21.41 -45.02 -5.60
N LEU A 19 -20.89 -44.28 -6.57
CA LEU A 19 -19.54 -43.72 -6.54
C LEU A 19 -19.38 -42.94 -5.23
N ALA A 20 -18.49 -43.42 -4.36
CA ALA A 20 -17.99 -42.63 -3.25
C ALA A 20 -17.36 -41.35 -3.82
N ASN A 21 -17.99 -40.21 -3.53
CA ASN A 21 -17.44 -38.90 -3.84
C ASN A 21 -16.11 -38.75 -3.08
N PRO A 22 -14.95 -38.63 -3.74
CA PRO A 22 -13.70 -38.33 -3.05
C PRO A 22 -13.87 -36.94 -2.45
N GLU A 23 -13.92 -36.90 -1.11
CA GLU A 23 -13.87 -35.70 -0.26
C GLU A 23 -14.47 -34.43 -0.88
N ALA A 24 -15.76 -34.19 -0.64
CA ALA A 24 -16.26 -32.83 -0.72
C ALA A 24 -15.38 -31.97 0.20
N GLU A 25 -14.55 -31.11 -0.40
CA GLU A 25 -13.71 -30.17 0.34
C GLU A 25 -14.58 -29.44 1.39
N PRO A 26 -14.07 -29.26 2.63
CA PRO A 26 -14.81 -28.55 3.65
C PRO A 26 -15.20 -27.17 3.10
N ALA A 27 -16.49 -26.82 3.24
CA ALA A 27 -16.98 -25.52 2.82
C ALA A 27 -16.08 -24.41 3.41
N PRO A 28 -15.72 -23.38 2.64
CA PRO A 28 -14.83 -22.33 3.10
C PRO A 28 -15.43 -21.67 4.35
N VAL A 29 -14.66 -21.65 5.44
CA VAL A 29 -15.02 -20.93 6.67
C VAL A 29 -15.06 -19.45 6.33
N PRO A 30 -16.22 -18.78 6.43
CA PRO A 30 -16.32 -17.36 6.12
C PRO A 30 -15.45 -16.54 7.09
N VAL A 31 -14.87 -15.44 6.60
CA VAL A 31 -14.22 -14.45 7.46
C VAL A 31 -15.25 -13.93 8.47
N GLN A 32 -14.91 -13.92 9.76
CA GLN A 32 -15.78 -13.32 10.76
C GLN A 32 -15.78 -11.80 10.61
N LEU A 33 -16.95 -11.25 10.28
CA LEU A 33 -17.16 -9.81 10.10
C LEU A 33 -18.09 -9.26 11.20
N PRO A 34 -17.83 -8.05 11.73
CA PRO A 34 -16.62 -7.26 11.52
C PRO A 34 -15.39 -7.95 12.14
N ALA A 35 -14.24 -7.79 11.50
CA ALA A 35 -12.98 -8.33 11.99
C ALA A 35 -12.59 -7.67 13.32
N SER A 36 -11.87 -8.42 14.14
CA SER A 36 -11.42 -7.95 15.45
C SER A 36 -10.54 -6.70 15.37
N GLN A 37 -10.51 -5.91 16.45
CA GLN A 37 -9.58 -4.78 16.59
C GLN A 37 -8.12 -5.22 16.40
N ASN A 38 -7.77 -6.43 16.83
CA ASN A 38 -6.42 -6.98 16.64
C ASN A 38 -6.06 -7.16 15.16
N THR A 39 -7.01 -7.57 14.31
CA THR A 39 -6.82 -7.65 12.86
C THR A 39 -6.56 -6.27 12.26
N GLN A 40 -7.31 -5.25 12.72
CA GLN A 40 -7.14 -3.87 12.27
C GLN A 40 -5.78 -3.29 12.67
N VAL A 41 -5.31 -3.59 13.89
CA VAL A 41 -3.98 -3.20 14.35
C VAL A 41 -2.86 -3.91 13.56
N GLN A 42 -3.05 -5.18 13.19
CA GLN A 42 -2.08 -5.87 12.32
C GLN A 42 -1.96 -5.21 10.94
N ILE A 43 -3.07 -4.73 10.37
CA ILE A 43 -3.05 -3.95 9.13
C ILE A 43 -2.26 -2.66 9.33
N ILE A 44 -2.54 -1.87 10.36
CA ILE A 44 -1.78 -0.63 10.65
C ILE A 44 -0.29 -0.91 10.80
N ASN A 45 0.08 -1.97 11.52
CA ASN A 45 1.49 -2.33 11.72
C ASN A 45 2.17 -2.69 10.38
N LEU A 46 1.48 -3.39 9.49
CA LEU A 46 1.97 -3.66 8.14
C LEU A 46 2.14 -2.36 7.34
N GLN A 47 1.15 -1.46 7.39
CA GLN A 47 1.23 -0.15 6.74
C GLN A 47 2.42 0.66 7.27
N ALA A 48 2.67 0.64 8.58
CA ALA A 48 3.82 1.31 9.18
C ALA A 48 5.17 0.71 8.72
N THR A 49 5.26 -0.60 8.52
CA THR A 49 6.45 -1.26 7.95
C THR A 49 6.64 -0.89 6.48
N ILE A 50 5.56 -0.79 5.70
CA ILE A 50 5.61 -0.37 4.29
C ILE A 50 6.12 1.08 4.16
N VAL A 51 5.75 1.96 5.09
CA VAL A 51 6.29 3.33 5.12
C VAL A 51 7.81 3.32 5.34
N ASN A 52 8.31 2.50 6.28
CA ASN A 52 9.75 2.39 6.48
C ASN A 52 10.46 1.84 5.23
N LEU A 53 9.85 0.84 4.59
CA LEU A 53 10.37 0.28 3.35
C LEU A 53 10.45 1.32 2.22
N ALA A 54 9.43 2.17 2.08
CA ALA A 54 9.44 3.27 1.12
C ALA A 54 10.55 4.29 1.43
N ASP A 55 10.72 4.66 2.70
CA ASP A 55 11.80 5.53 3.16
C ASP A 55 13.19 4.94 2.87
N ASP A 56 13.39 3.65 3.11
CA ASP A 56 14.65 2.97 2.81
C ASP A 56 14.93 2.87 1.31
N ILE A 57 13.90 2.74 0.47
CA ILE A 57 14.06 2.81 -0.99
C ILE A 57 14.55 4.21 -1.39
N VAL A 58 13.88 5.27 -0.93
CA VAL A 58 14.27 6.67 -1.21
C VAL A 58 15.70 6.94 -0.74
N LYS A 59 16.07 6.44 0.45
CA LYS A 59 17.41 6.58 1.05
C LYS A 59 18.43 5.59 0.51
N THR A 60 18.04 4.73 -0.41
CA THR A 60 18.92 3.72 -1.02
C THR A 60 19.56 2.78 0.03
N ASN A 61 18.85 2.49 1.12
CA ASN A 61 19.34 1.63 2.19
C ASN A 61 18.94 0.17 1.96
N GLN A 62 19.67 -0.54 1.10
CA GLN A 62 19.33 -1.91 0.72
C GLN A 62 19.20 -2.87 1.92
N GLY A 63 20.11 -2.76 2.89
CA GLY A 63 20.13 -3.65 4.06
C GLY A 63 18.87 -3.51 4.91
N LYS A 64 18.44 -2.28 5.19
CA LYS A 64 17.20 -2.03 5.93
C LYS A 64 15.95 -2.34 5.10
N ALA A 65 15.92 -1.94 3.82
CA ALA A 65 14.82 -2.27 2.91
C ALA A 65 14.56 -3.78 2.82
N LYS A 66 15.61 -4.60 2.80
CA LYS A 66 15.47 -6.07 2.79
C LYS A 66 14.83 -6.58 4.10
N ASN A 67 15.22 -6.03 5.25
CA ASN A 67 14.66 -6.41 6.53
C ASN A 67 13.19 -5.99 6.66
N ASP A 68 12.85 -4.77 6.23
CA ASP A 68 11.49 -4.26 6.26
C ASP A 68 10.58 -4.99 5.28
N TYR A 69 11.09 -5.33 4.09
CA TYR A 69 10.37 -6.20 3.14
C TYR A 69 10.05 -7.58 3.72
N ASN A 70 11.03 -8.24 4.36
CA ASN A 70 10.80 -9.55 4.98
C ASN A 70 9.78 -9.46 6.13
N THR A 71 9.85 -8.38 6.91
CA THR A 71 8.90 -8.10 7.99
C THR A 71 7.50 -7.87 7.45
N ALA A 72 7.35 -7.03 6.42
CA ALA A 72 6.09 -6.75 5.75
C ALA A 72 5.49 -8.04 5.13
N SER A 73 6.31 -8.85 4.47
CA SER A 73 5.89 -10.14 3.89
C SER A 73 5.35 -11.11 4.94
N THR A 74 5.99 -11.16 6.12
CA THR A 74 5.56 -11.98 7.24
C THR A 74 4.24 -11.45 7.84
N GLN A 75 4.15 -10.14 8.09
CA GLN A 75 2.93 -9.50 8.59
C GLN A 75 1.74 -9.69 7.63
N LEU A 76 1.98 -9.55 6.32
CA LEU A 76 0.98 -9.81 5.30
C LEU A 76 0.54 -11.28 5.27
N THR A 77 1.47 -12.22 5.46
CA THR A 77 1.14 -13.65 5.59
C THR A 77 0.23 -13.90 6.80
N ASN A 78 0.49 -13.24 7.93
CA ASN A 78 -0.34 -13.34 9.14
C ASN A 78 -1.76 -12.80 8.90
N ILE A 79 -1.90 -11.64 8.25
CA ILE A 79 -3.20 -11.12 7.81
C ILE A 79 -3.88 -12.11 6.87
N GLY A 80 -3.12 -12.66 5.92
CA GLY A 80 -3.55 -13.72 5.02
C GLY A 80 -4.19 -14.89 5.75
N ASN A 81 -3.58 -15.37 6.84
CA ASN A 81 -4.14 -16.49 7.62
C ASN A 81 -5.46 -16.14 8.32
N ILE A 82 -5.76 -14.86 8.51
CA ILE A 82 -7.04 -14.37 9.08
C ILE A 82 -8.10 -14.24 7.99
N VAL A 83 -7.71 -13.73 6.82
CA VAL A 83 -8.66 -13.45 5.72
C VAL A 83 -8.85 -14.61 4.75
N LYS A 84 -7.98 -15.63 4.79
CA LYS A 84 -8.05 -16.79 3.90
C LYS A 84 -9.18 -17.74 4.30
N THR A 85 -10.07 -17.95 3.34
CA THR A 85 -10.91 -19.15 3.24
C THR A 85 -10.04 -20.38 2.92
N PRO A 86 -10.26 -21.54 3.57
CA PRO A 86 -9.45 -22.73 3.38
C PRO A 86 -9.86 -23.47 2.11
N THR A 87 -9.22 -23.14 0.98
CA THR A 87 -8.80 -24.07 -0.10
C THR A 87 -8.28 -23.25 -1.29
N SER A 88 -7.03 -23.53 -1.70
CA SER A 88 -6.44 -23.30 -3.04
C SER A 88 -6.53 -21.95 -3.76
N TYR A 89 -7.12 -20.87 -3.21
CA TYR A 89 -6.97 -19.52 -3.76
C TYR A 89 -5.61 -18.95 -3.36
N GLN A 90 -4.55 -19.48 -4.00
CA GLN A 90 -3.32 -18.72 -4.15
C GLN A 90 -3.71 -17.46 -4.90
N CYS A 91 -3.43 -16.29 -4.31
CA CYS A 91 -3.54 -15.04 -5.04
C CYS A 91 -2.89 -15.26 -6.40
N PRO A 92 -3.59 -14.95 -7.51
CA PRO A 92 -3.07 -15.26 -8.83
C PRO A 92 -1.64 -14.76 -8.88
N PRO A 93 -0.69 -15.57 -9.40
CA PRO A 93 0.70 -15.14 -9.50
C PRO A 93 0.67 -13.76 -10.18
N PRO A 94 1.50 -12.81 -9.71
CA PRO A 94 1.42 -11.43 -10.16
C PRO A 94 1.19 -11.40 -11.66
N THR A 95 0.02 -10.91 -12.08
CA THR A 95 -0.21 -10.65 -13.49
C THR A 95 0.96 -9.78 -13.90
N SER A 96 1.67 -10.20 -14.93
CA SER A 96 2.95 -9.69 -15.40
C SER A 96 2.99 -8.16 -15.58
N ASN A 97 2.99 -7.41 -14.50
CA ASN A 97 3.73 -6.17 -14.40
C ASN A 97 5.16 -6.67 -14.29
N GLY A 98 5.91 -6.58 -15.39
CA GLY A 98 7.26 -7.12 -15.49
C GLY A 98 8.08 -6.78 -14.25
N ARG A 99 9.09 -7.62 -13.94
CA ARG A 99 9.99 -7.44 -12.78
C ARG A 99 10.26 -5.95 -12.54
N ILE A 100 9.83 -5.43 -11.40
CA ILE A 100 10.05 -4.02 -11.08
C ILE A 100 11.55 -3.81 -10.99
N THR A 101 12.06 -2.86 -11.77
CA THR A 101 13.50 -2.56 -11.86
C THR A 101 13.86 -1.12 -11.47
N THR A 102 12.88 -0.27 -11.16
CA THR A 102 13.11 1.13 -10.81
C THR A 102 12.55 1.47 -9.43
N ALA A 103 13.17 2.45 -8.76
CA ALA A 103 12.74 2.96 -7.46
C ALA A 103 11.29 3.48 -7.50
N GLU A 104 10.98 4.31 -8.51
CA GLU A 104 9.65 4.89 -8.70
C GLU A 104 8.56 3.81 -8.82
N ASN A 105 8.77 2.80 -9.67
CA ASN A 105 7.79 1.72 -9.82
C ASN A 105 7.66 0.86 -8.55
N ALA A 106 8.74 0.69 -7.79
CA ALA A 106 8.67 0.03 -6.49
C ALA A 106 7.82 0.83 -5.49
N LEU A 107 7.98 2.15 -5.47
CA LEU A 107 7.21 3.04 -4.61
C LEU A 107 5.73 3.12 -5.05
N ILE A 108 5.43 3.13 -6.35
CA ILE A 108 4.06 3.03 -6.88
C ILE A 108 3.41 1.71 -6.44
N ALA A 109 4.13 0.60 -6.51
CA ALA A 109 3.64 -0.69 -6.05
C ALA A 109 3.37 -0.68 -4.53
N LEU A 110 4.25 -0.07 -3.72
CA LEU A 110 4.02 0.11 -2.28
C LEU A 110 2.80 1.00 -1.98
N ASN A 111 2.61 2.08 -2.74
CA ASN A 111 1.44 2.94 -2.61
C ASN A 111 0.16 2.18 -2.97
N THR A 112 0.22 1.36 -4.03
CA THR A 112 -0.88 0.46 -4.38
C THR A 112 -1.15 -0.55 -3.27
N THR A 113 -0.11 -1.15 -2.67
CA THR A 113 -0.26 -2.03 -1.51
C THR A 113 -0.92 -1.30 -0.33
N GLN A 114 -0.52 -0.07 -0.01
CA GLN A 114 -1.15 0.73 1.05
C GLN A 114 -2.64 0.94 0.82
N ASN A 115 -3.01 1.41 -0.38
CA ASN A 115 -4.39 1.66 -0.74
C ASN A 115 -5.25 0.38 -0.60
N GLN A 116 -4.72 -0.77 -1.04
CA GLN A 116 -5.41 -2.04 -0.94
C GLN A 116 -5.51 -2.55 0.51
N LEU A 117 -4.54 -2.23 1.37
CA LEU A 117 -4.64 -2.53 2.81
C LEU A 117 -5.69 -1.65 3.51
N SER A 118 -5.82 -0.39 3.11
CA SER A 118 -6.87 0.50 3.59
C SER A 118 -8.26 0.05 3.13
N THR A 119 -8.44 -0.34 1.86
CA THR A 119 -9.72 -0.89 1.39
C THR A 119 -10.05 -2.21 2.07
N LEU A 120 -9.05 -3.09 2.24
CA LEU A 120 -9.19 -4.32 3.02
C LEU A 120 -9.64 -4.03 4.45
N SER A 121 -9.03 -3.05 5.13
CA SER A 121 -9.42 -2.65 6.49
C SER A 121 -10.89 -2.23 6.55
N LEU A 122 -11.36 -1.42 5.60
CA LEU A 122 -12.76 -0.99 5.50
C LEU A 122 -13.70 -2.17 5.27
N HIS A 123 -13.39 -3.03 4.30
CA HIS A 123 -14.18 -4.22 4.00
C HIS A 123 -14.20 -5.23 5.15
N LEU A 124 -13.15 -5.32 5.94
CA LEU A 124 -13.13 -6.14 7.14
C LEU A 124 -13.96 -5.54 8.30
N GLN A 125 -14.26 -4.25 8.28
CA GLN A 125 -15.11 -3.60 9.27
C GLN A 125 -16.59 -3.57 8.88
N ASP A 126 -16.92 -3.73 7.60
CA ASP A 126 -18.30 -3.73 7.12
C ASP A 126 -18.93 -5.14 7.28
N PRO A 127 -19.99 -5.30 8.11
CA PRO A 127 -20.69 -6.57 8.27
C PRO A 127 -21.33 -7.09 6.97
N ASN A 128 -21.52 -6.24 5.97
CA ASN A 128 -22.13 -6.59 4.68
C ASN A 128 -21.10 -6.84 3.59
N SER A 129 -19.80 -6.74 3.89
CA SER A 129 -18.75 -6.99 2.91
C SER A 129 -18.75 -8.45 2.46
N SER A 130 -18.28 -8.67 1.23
CA SER A 130 -18.18 -10.01 0.66
C SER A 130 -16.76 -10.55 0.74
N ASN A 131 -16.62 -11.87 0.92
CA ASN A 131 -15.34 -12.55 0.85
C ASN A 131 -14.61 -12.28 -0.49
N LYS A 132 -15.34 -12.02 -1.57
CA LYS A 132 -14.75 -11.67 -2.87
C LYS A 132 -14.00 -10.34 -2.84
N LEU A 133 -14.58 -9.32 -2.21
CA LEU A 133 -13.93 -8.00 -2.07
C LEU A 133 -12.71 -8.10 -1.16
N ILE A 134 -12.87 -8.71 0.02
CA ILE A 134 -11.78 -8.96 0.99
C ILE A 134 -10.61 -9.69 0.32
N ASN A 135 -10.89 -10.77 -0.41
CA ASN A 135 -9.86 -11.53 -1.11
C ASN A 135 -9.21 -10.73 -2.25
N SER A 136 -9.99 -9.93 -2.98
CA SER A 136 -9.48 -9.07 -4.04
C SER A 136 -8.48 -8.05 -3.50
N ASP A 137 -8.83 -7.34 -2.42
CA ASP A 137 -7.94 -6.36 -1.81
C ASP A 137 -6.66 -7.02 -1.28
N PHE A 138 -6.82 -8.10 -0.51
CA PHE A 138 -5.69 -8.85 0.04
C PHE A 138 -4.73 -9.34 -1.05
N CYS A 139 -5.28 -9.92 -2.12
CA CYS A 139 -4.44 -10.44 -3.20
C CYS A 139 -3.78 -9.35 -4.03
N SER A 140 -4.46 -8.22 -4.24
CA SER A 140 -3.86 -7.05 -4.88
C SER A 140 -2.71 -6.49 -4.05
N ALA A 141 -2.91 -6.31 -2.73
CA ALA A 141 -1.86 -5.88 -1.81
C ALA A 141 -0.66 -6.84 -1.82
N SER A 142 -0.93 -8.15 -1.75
CA SER A 142 0.09 -9.19 -1.75
C SER A 142 0.89 -9.25 -3.05
N SER A 143 0.21 -9.14 -4.19
CA SER A 143 0.84 -9.21 -5.49
C SER A 143 1.80 -8.03 -5.72
N ASN A 144 1.36 -6.82 -5.35
CA ASN A 144 2.18 -5.61 -5.46
C ASN A 144 3.35 -5.61 -4.47
N LEU A 145 3.17 -6.11 -3.26
CA LEU A 145 4.30 -6.24 -2.32
C LEU A 145 5.32 -7.26 -2.86
N GLN A 146 4.89 -8.39 -3.40
CA GLN A 146 5.81 -9.40 -3.93
C GLN A 146 6.58 -8.93 -5.16
N SER A 147 5.98 -8.09 -6.01
CA SER A 147 6.58 -7.66 -7.28
C SER A 147 7.84 -6.79 -7.10
N ILE A 148 8.01 -6.12 -5.94
CA ILE A 148 9.16 -5.26 -5.66
C ILE A 148 10.38 -6.02 -5.12
N ASN A 149 10.26 -7.31 -4.79
CA ASN A 149 11.33 -8.10 -4.18
C ASN A 149 12.63 -8.08 -5.01
N HIS A 150 12.50 -8.20 -6.34
CA HIS A 150 13.66 -8.19 -7.23
C HIS A 150 14.40 -6.85 -7.16
N TYR A 151 13.67 -5.73 -7.17
CA TYR A 151 14.26 -4.41 -7.04
C TYR A 151 15.06 -4.29 -5.74
N ILE A 152 14.44 -4.62 -4.60
CA ILE A 152 15.09 -4.53 -3.28
C ILE A 152 16.33 -5.41 -3.20
N THR A 153 16.23 -6.66 -3.64
CA THR A 153 17.30 -7.65 -3.43
C THR A 153 18.44 -7.56 -4.43
N SER A 154 18.16 -7.06 -5.64
CA SER A 154 19.09 -7.19 -6.78
C SER A 154 19.48 -5.85 -7.41
N ILE A 155 18.75 -4.76 -7.15
CA ILE A 155 18.96 -3.48 -7.85
C ILE A 155 19.25 -2.35 -6.86
N LEU A 156 18.44 -2.19 -5.81
CA LEU A 156 18.59 -1.14 -4.81
C LEU A 156 20.02 -1.12 -4.23
N GLY A 157 20.65 0.05 -4.23
CA GLY A 157 22.03 0.23 -3.74
C GLY A 157 23.13 -0.27 -4.67
N THR A 158 22.79 -0.83 -5.83
CA THR A 158 23.77 -1.22 -6.87
C THR A 158 23.91 -0.13 -7.92
N PRO A 159 25.00 -0.09 -8.71
CA PRO A 159 25.13 0.87 -9.82
C PRO A 159 23.97 0.85 -10.83
N SER A 160 23.27 -0.28 -10.95
CA SER A 160 22.08 -0.43 -11.81
C SER A 160 20.89 0.45 -11.38
N ASN A 161 20.87 0.91 -10.13
CA ASN A 161 19.87 1.86 -9.62
C ASN A 161 20.16 3.31 -10.06
N GLY A 162 21.28 3.57 -10.75
CA GLY A 162 21.52 4.82 -11.47
C GLY A 162 21.43 6.09 -10.59
N PRO A 163 20.87 7.20 -11.12
CA PRO A 163 20.70 8.46 -10.39
C PRO A 163 19.96 8.33 -9.05
N SER A 164 19.09 7.32 -8.90
CA SER A 164 18.37 7.06 -7.64
C SER A 164 19.29 6.75 -6.46
N ASN A 165 20.55 6.37 -6.68
CA ASN A 165 21.53 6.16 -5.59
C ASN A 165 22.11 7.47 -5.01
N GLN A 166 21.88 8.61 -5.66
CA GLN A 166 22.45 9.88 -5.21
C GLN A 166 21.62 10.44 -4.05
N PRO A 167 22.26 10.93 -2.97
CA PRO A 167 21.57 11.72 -1.95
C PRO A 167 20.94 12.98 -2.56
N ILE A 168 19.78 13.40 -2.04
CA ILE A 168 19.02 14.57 -2.51
C ILE A 168 19.90 15.84 -2.60
N ALA A 169 20.76 16.08 -1.61
CA ALA A 169 21.65 17.24 -1.62
C ALA A 169 22.66 17.22 -2.78
N GLN A 170 23.13 16.05 -3.19
CA GLN A 170 24.12 15.91 -4.27
C GLN A 170 23.46 15.98 -5.64
N SER A 171 22.26 15.45 -5.78
CA SER A 171 21.52 15.50 -7.04
C SER A 171 21.02 16.90 -7.40
N LEU A 172 20.63 17.72 -6.41
CA LEU A 172 20.29 19.15 -6.64
C LEU A 172 21.45 19.97 -7.21
N THR A 173 22.70 19.66 -6.83
CA THR A 173 23.88 20.34 -7.41
C THR A 173 24.17 19.93 -8.86
N SER A 174 23.58 18.82 -9.30
CA SER A 174 23.83 18.20 -10.60
C SER A 174 22.73 18.49 -11.63
N SER A 175 21.53 18.92 -11.20
CA SER A 175 20.31 18.89 -12.03
C SER A 175 20.14 20.10 -12.96
N GLY A 176 20.74 21.26 -12.70
CA GLY A 176 20.61 22.46 -13.56
C GLY A 176 19.20 23.08 -13.61
N SER A 177 18.15 22.28 -13.38
CA SER A 177 16.80 22.66 -12.97
C SER A 177 16.78 22.89 -11.46
N GLY A 178 15.99 23.84 -10.97
CA GLY A 178 15.91 24.18 -9.54
C GLY A 178 15.40 23.09 -8.59
N TYR A 179 15.29 21.84 -9.04
CA TYR A 179 14.82 20.65 -8.30
C TYR A 179 15.48 19.38 -8.85
N ASP A 180 15.40 18.27 -8.11
CA ASP A 180 15.87 16.95 -8.56
C ASP A 180 14.70 16.14 -9.14
N GLU A 181 14.66 15.96 -10.45
CA GLU A 181 13.58 15.23 -11.13
C GLU A 181 13.44 13.77 -10.67
N THR A 182 14.56 13.07 -10.44
CA THR A 182 14.52 11.66 -10.04
C THR A 182 14.00 11.54 -8.60
N LYS A 183 14.57 12.32 -7.67
CA LYS A 183 14.12 12.28 -6.27
C LYS A 183 12.75 12.88 -6.08
N LEU A 184 12.33 13.85 -6.89
CA LEU A 184 10.98 14.42 -6.82
C LEU A 184 9.93 13.32 -6.99
N GLY A 185 10.07 12.46 -8.01
CA GLY A 185 9.14 11.35 -8.24
C GLY A 185 9.15 10.32 -7.09
N GLU A 186 10.33 9.94 -6.61
CA GLU A 186 10.48 8.97 -5.52
C GLU A 186 9.90 9.48 -4.20
N THR A 187 10.25 10.71 -3.81
CA THR A 187 9.81 11.31 -2.55
C THR A 187 8.33 11.70 -2.58
N TYR A 188 7.79 12.05 -3.76
CA TYR A 188 6.35 12.18 -3.98
C TYR A 188 5.61 10.87 -3.67
N GLN A 189 6.02 9.76 -4.29
CA GLN A 189 5.38 8.45 -4.05
C GLN A 189 5.53 8.00 -2.59
N SER A 190 6.71 8.22 -1.98
CA SER A 190 6.93 7.92 -0.56
C SER A 190 6.04 8.76 0.37
N SER A 191 5.77 10.03 0.00
CA SER A 191 4.84 10.88 0.73
C SER A 191 3.41 10.34 0.65
N LEU A 192 2.95 9.89 -0.53
CA LEU A 192 1.63 9.25 -0.67
C LEU A 192 1.52 7.97 0.17
N VAL A 193 2.54 7.11 0.14
CA VAL A 193 2.61 5.90 0.98
C VAL A 193 2.45 6.24 2.47
N SER A 194 3.09 7.32 2.93
CA SER A 194 3.08 7.74 4.33
C SER A 194 1.76 8.41 4.74
N LEU A 195 1.17 9.22 3.86
CA LEU A 195 -0.13 9.85 4.09
C LEU A 195 -1.26 8.82 4.13
N GLU A 196 -1.23 7.80 3.27
CA GLU A 196 -2.22 6.72 3.28
C GLU A 196 -2.16 5.91 4.60
N ALA A 197 -0.96 5.64 5.10
CA ALA A 197 -0.78 5.00 6.41
C ALA A 197 -1.32 5.86 7.56
N LEU A 198 -1.13 7.19 7.50
CA LEU A 198 -1.70 8.12 8.48
C LEU A 198 -3.23 8.14 8.40
N LEU A 199 -3.81 8.20 7.20
CA LEU A 199 -5.27 8.12 7.00
C LEU A 199 -5.83 6.84 7.60
N ALA A 200 -5.20 5.69 7.34
CA ALA A 200 -5.63 4.41 7.89
C ALA A 200 -5.54 4.37 9.42
N ALA A 201 -4.41 4.81 10.00
CA ALA A 201 -4.25 4.88 11.46
C ALA A 201 -5.29 5.79 12.12
N LEU A 202 -5.55 6.97 11.55
CA LEU A 202 -6.58 7.90 12.03
C LEU A 202 -7.98 7.30 11.93
N ASN A 203 -8.33 6.66 10.80
CA ASN A 203 -9.64 6.06 10.61
C ASN A 203 -9.91 4.93 11.61
N ILE A 204 -8.93 4.05 11.82
CA ILE A 204 -9.05 2.86 12.67
C ILE A 204 -8.96 3.20 14.15
N THR A 205 -8.01 4.07 14.55
CA THR A 205 -7.69 4.28 15.98
C THR A 205 -7.93 5.70 16.50
N GLY A 206 -8.19 6.68 15.62
CA GLY A 206 -8.35 8.07 16.02
C GLY A 206 -7.10 8.63 16.69
N LYS A 207 -7.26 9.31 17.83
CA LYS A 207 -6.15 9.84 18.63
C LYS A 207 -5.48 8.70 19.43
N SER A 208 -4.37 8.18 18.91
CA SER A 208 -3.67 7.01 19.46
C SER A 208 -2.15 7.13 19.29
N GLN A 209 -1.38 6.21 19.87
CA GLN A 209 0.06 6.11 19.62
C GLN A 209 0.34 5.77 18.14
N GLN A 210 -0.44 4.88 17.55
CA GLN A 210 -0.30 4.47 16.15
C GLN A 210 -0.47 5.66 15.20
N SER A 211 -1.46 6.54 15.48
CA SER A 211 -1.65 7.75 14.68
C SER A 211 -0.54 8.77 14.88
N ARG A 212 0.06 8.87 16.08
CA ARG A 212 1.24 9.71 16.32
C ARG A 212 2.46 9.19 15.55
N ASP A 213 2.72 7.89 15.61
CA ASP A 213 3.85 7.28 14.91
C ASP A 213 3.70 7.44 13.38
N ALA A 214 2.48 7.23 12.85
CA ALA A 214 2.19 7.45 11.44
C ALA A 214 2.32 8.93 11.05
N PHE A 215 1.91 9.86 11.92
CA PHE A 215 2.05 11.29 11.71
C PHE A 215 3.52 11.70 11.57
N SER A 216 4.37 11.29 12.51
CA SER A 216 5.79 11.62 12.46
C SER A 216 6.49 11.07 11.21
N LYS A 217 6.07 9.89 10.72
CA LYS A 217 6.58 9.34 9.46
C LYS A 217 6.10 10.15 8.26
N ALA A 218 4.83 10.54 8.23
CA ALA A 218 4.28 11.38 7.17
C ALA A 218 4.98 12.76 7.11
N GLU A 219 5.22 13.41 8.25
CA GLU A 219 6.00 14.65 8.30
C GLU A 219 7.42 14.46 7.75
N SER A 220 8.11 13.40 8.17
CA SER A 220 9.47 13.12 7.67
C SER A 220 9.50 12.87 6.15
N ALA A 221 8.48 12.19 5.61
CA ALA A 221 8.38 11.96 4.17
C ALA A 221 8.10 13.26 3.40
N LEU A 222 7.17 14.10 3.90
CA LEU A 222 6.85 15.40 3.32
C LEU A 222 8.04 16.37 3.36
N GLU A 223 8.84 16.34 4.42
CA GLU A 223 10.07 17.15 4.50
C GLU A 223 11.11 16.68 3.49
N THR A 224 11.27 15.36 3.32
CA THR A 224 12.17 14.80 2.29
C THR A 224 11.69 15.18 0.88
N TYR A 225 10.38 15.18 0.65
CA TYR A 225 9.77 15.63 -0.60
C TYR A 225 10.00 17.12 -0.86
N ARG A 226 9.85 17.97 0.17
CA ARG A 226 10.17 19.40 0.09
C ARG A 226 11.62 19.63 -0.33
N GLN A 227 12.56 18.88 0.24
CA GLN A 227 13.97 19.00 -0.12
C GLN A 227 14.22 18.63 -1.58
N ALA A 228 13.58 17.57 -2.09
CA ALA A 228 13.70 17.19 -3.50
C ALA A 228 13.05 18.19 -4.47
N ALA A 229 11.91 18.77 -4.08
CA ALA A 229 11.25 19.84 -4.83
C ALA A 229 12.03 21.16 -4.81
N ASN A 230 12.87 21.36 -3.79
CA ASN A 230 13.68 22.55 -3.57
C ASN A 230 12.91 23.85 -3.91
N PRO A 231 11.73 24.06 -3.30
CA PRO A 231 10.94 25.23 -3.60
C PRO A 231 11.78 26.46 -3.20
N GLY A 232 11.83 27.50 -4.05
CA GLY A 232 12.78 28.64 -3.99
C GLY A 232 13.02 29.34 -2.62
N VAL A 233 12.82 30.65 -2.51
CA VAL A 233 12.62 31.27 -1.17
C VAL A 233 11.43 32.20 -1.23
N GLY A 234 10.32 31.81 -0.60
CA GLY A 234 9.07 32.57 -0.56
C GLY A 234 8.55 32.74 0.86
N SER A 235 7.86 33.86 1.14
CA SER A 235 7.19 34.04 2.42
C SER A 235 5.99 33.10 2.50
N CYS A 236 5.99 32.18 3.45
CA CYS A 236 4.76 31.47 3.79
C CYS A 236 3.75 32.47 4.36
N PRO A 237 2.57 32.65 3.74
CA PRO A 237 1.51 33.36 4.42
C PRO A 237 1.25 32.66 5.75
N MET A 238 1.03 33.43 6.82
CA MET A 238 0.71 32.84 8.12
C MET A 238 -0.70 32.22 8.03
N ILE A 239 -0.76 30.95 7.68
CA ILE A 239 -2.02 30.23 7.53
C ILE A 239 -2.43 29.73 8.92
N LYS A 240 -3.45 30.36 9.50
CA LYS A 240 -4.07 29.87 10.74
C LYS A 240 -5.25 28.99 10.39
N PHE A 241 -5.11 27.70 10.63
CA PHE A 241 -6.24 26.78 10.65
C PHE A 241 -6.90 26.79 12.02
N GLY A 242 -8.21 26.56 12.05
CA GLY A 242 -8.89 26.19 13.28
C GLY A 242 -8.30 24.89 13.82
N GLY A 243 -8.35 24.71 15.15
CA GLY A 243 -7.94 23.46 15.77
C GLY A 243 -8.73 22.27 15.21
N VAL A 244 -8.06 21.14 15.04
CA VAL A 244 -8.70 19.87 14.67
C VAL A 244 -9.17 19.21 15.97
N GLU A 245 -10.48 19.10 16.15
CA GLU A 245 -11.09 18.57 17.38
C GLU A 245 -11.61 17.14 17.20
N THR A 246 -11.86 16.74 15.94
CA THR A 246 -12.48 15.46 15.61
C THR A 246 -11.61 14.63 14.67
N ARG A 247 -11.77 13.30 14.76
CA ARG A 247 -11.14 12.34 13.84
C ARG A 247 -11.45 12.68 12.38
N GLN A 248 -12.71 13.01 12.07
CA GLN A 248 -13.15 13.32 10.71
C GLN A 248 -12.47 14.58 10.17
N GLN A 249 -12.32 15.63 10.99
CA GLN A 249 -11.55 16.81 10.60
C GLN A 249 -10.07 16.48 10.33
N ALA A 250 -9.45 15.64 11.18
CA ALA A 250 -8.06 15.20 10.97
C ALA A 250 -7.90 14.47 9.64
N VAL A 251 -8.80 13.51 9.36
CA VAL A 251 -8.82 12.76 8.09
C VAL A 251 -9.02 13.68 6.89
N GLU A 252 -9.95 14.63 6.96
CA GLU A 252 -10.17 15.60 5.89
C GLU A 252 -8.96 16.52 5.67
N PHE A 253 -8.22 16.88 6.72
CA PHE A 253 -7.00 17.67 6.60
C PHE A 253 -5.89 16.87 5.93
N VAL A 254 -5.71 15.59 6.28
CA VAL A 254 -4.72 14.72 5.61
C VAL A 254 -5.06 14.51 4.13
N LYS A 255 -6.34 14.33 3.77
CA LYS A 255 -6.76 14.28 2.34
C LYS A 255 -6.47 15.58 1.59
N ARG A 256 -6.58 16.74 2.25
CA ARG A 256 -6.19 18.03 1.66
C ARG A 256 -4.68 18.11 1.44
N VAL A 257 -3.89 17.62 2.39
CA VAL A 257 -2.42 17.50 2.24
C VAL A 257 -2.07 16.62 1.05
N GLU A 258 -2.70 15.45 0.90
CA GLU A 258 -2.47 14.56 -0.25
C GLU A 258 -2.75 15.25 -1.59
N ARG A 259 -3.86 16.00 -1.69
CA ARG A 259 -4.15 16.78 -2.89
C ARG A 259 -3.09 17.85 -3.17
N LEU A 260 -2.68 18.59 -2.14
CA LEU A 260 -1.63 19.61 -2.28
C LEU A 260 -0.29 19.00 -2.70
N VAL A 261 0.05 17.81 -2.21
CA VAL A 261 1.26 17.08 -2.64
C VAL A 261 1.19 16.74 -4.13
N GLN A 262 0.02 16.34 -4.65
CA GLN A 262 -0.16 16.09 -6.08
C GLN A 262 -0.06 17.39 -6.90
N GLU A 263 -0.63 18.49 -6.41
CA GLU A 263 -0.56 19.81 -7.03
C GLU A 263 0.89 20.32 -7.09
N VAL A 264 1.63 20.24 -5.97
CA VAL A 264 3.06 20.57 -5.89
C VAL A 264 3.87 19.74 -6.88
N TYR A 265 3.59 18.45 -7.01
CA TYR A 265 4.32 17.58 -7.93
C TYR A 265 4.13 18.03 -9.38
N ALA A 266 2.89 18.35 -9.76
CA ALA A 266 2.58 18.85 -11.09
C ALA A 266 3.22 20.23 -11.34
N ASP A 267 3.09 21.17 -10.40
CA ASP A 267 3.59 22.53 -10.54
C ASP A 267 5.12 22.60 -10.53
N THR A 268 5.80 21.80 -9.69
CA THR A 268 7.28 21.71 -9.65
C THR A 268 7.82 21.33 -11.02
N ARG A 269 7.20 20.33 -11.67
CA ARG A 269 7.60 19.87 -13.01
C ARG A 269 7.24 20.88 -14.11
N ALA A 270 6.09 21.54 -14.00
CA ALA A 270 5.64 22.52 -14.99
C ALA A 270 6.38 23.86 -14.92
N ARG A 271 6.85 24.27 -13.73
CA ARG A 271 7.40 25.61 -13.44
C ARG A 271 8.83 25.59 -12.91
N ASN A 272 9.57 24.50 -13.13
CA ASN A 272 10.98 24.38 -12.74
C ASN A 272 11.29 24.64 -11.25
N GLY A 273 10.42 24.21 -10.33
CA GLY A 273 10.66 24.34 -8.88
C GLY A 273 9.92 25.47 -8.15
N GLU A 274 9.11 26.28 -8.84
CA GLU A 274 8.35 27.36 -8.19
C GLU A 274 7.02 26.87 -7.53
N ALA A 275 7.11 25.99 -6.52
CA ALA A 275 5.95 25.37 -5.84
C ALA A 275 5.76 25.79 -4.36
N HIS A 276 6.25 26.97 -3.98
CA HIS A 276 6.37 27.37 -2.58
C HIS A 276 5.08 27.53 -1.78
N GLY A 277 4.04 28.08 -2.41
CA GLY A 277 2.80 28.44 -1.70
C GLY A 277 2.11 27.22 -1.10
N ASP A 278 2.12 26.10 -1.82
CA ASP A 278 1.39 24.89 -1.45
C ASP A 278 2.07 24.10 -0.33
N PHE A 279 3.40 24.16 -0.25
CA PHE A 279 4.15 23.61 0.89
C PHE A 279 3.78 24.30 2.22
N CYS A 280 3.47 25.60 2.21
CA CYS A 280 3.00 26.29 3.40
C CYS A 280 1.60 25.82 3.84
N TRP A 281 0.72 25.51 2.88
CA TRP A 281 -0.59 24.91 3.17
C TRP A 281 -0.44 23.50 3.74
N ILE A 282 0.46 22.69 3.17
CA ILE A 282 0.81 21.37 3.69
C ILE A 282 1.23 21.46 5.16
N ASP A 283 2.16 22.36 5.50
CA ASP A 283 2.67 22.52 6.87
C ASP A 283 1.57 22.89 7.86
N GLY A 284 0.71 23.83 7.50
CA GLY A 284 -0.34 24.27 8.42
C GLY A 284 -1.41 23.18 8.62
N TYR A 285 -1.78 22.42 7.59
CA TYR A 285 -2.69 21.28 7.75
C TYR A 285 -2.05 20.19 8.62
N MET A 286 -0.78 19.84 8.38
CA MET A 286 -0.06 18.85 9.18
C MET A 286 0.11 19.31 10.63
N THR A 287 0.43 20.57 10.89
CA THR A 287 0.49 21.14 12.25
C THR A 287 -0.83 20.94 13.01
N ALA A 288 -1.96 21.18 12.33
CA ALA A 288 -3.28 21.01 12.95
C ALA A 288 -3.61 19.53 13.22
N VAL A 289 -3.22 18.62 12.32
CA VAL A 289 -3.33 17.16 12.54
C VAL A 289 -2.43 16.71 13.71
N GLY A 290 -1.20 17.24 13.80
CA GLY A 290 -0.27 17.01 14.90
C GLY A 290 -0.86 17.38 16.25
N GLY A 291 -1.50 18.55 16.35
CA GLY A 291 -2.24 18.97 17.54
C GLY A 291 -3.36 18.01 17.95
N PHE A 292 -4.07 17.43 16.98
CA PHE A 292 -5.11 16.43 17.24
C PHE A 292 -4.52 15.13 17.81
N VAL A 293 -3.50 14.55 17.16
CA VAL A 293 -2.89 13.27 17.60
C VAL A 293 -2.00 13.43 18.85
N GLY A 294 -1.59 14.66 19.16
CA GLY A 294 -0.69 15.00 20.27
C GLY A 294 0.77 14.66 19.95
N ALA A 295 1.20 14.97 18.72
CA ALA A 295 2.59 14.86 18.27
C ALA A 295 3.37 16.15 18.58
#